data_AF-A0A1I3MWQ2-F1
#
_entry.id   AF-A0A1I3MWQ2-F1
#
_cell.length_a   1.000
_cell.length_b   1.000
_cell.length_c   1.000
_cell.angle_alpha   90.00
_cell.angle_beta   90.00
_cell.angle_gamma   90.00
#
_symmetry.space_group_name_H-M   'P 1'
#
loop_
_entity.id
_entity.type
_entity.pdbx_description
1 polymer ?
#
loop_
_entity_poly.entity_id
_entity_poly.type
_entity_poly.pdbx_seq_one_letter_code
_entity_poly.pdbx_strand_id
1 'polypeptide(L)'
;MNLNKMEDWEKEVDSINWKSMLEEIDEALLDNLAVEIGFRTYEQLEEVSELVVDDYYICHLSDGRWVWWNPNEYATKDPEYFHSLEEIKQFIADFLQLDPEKMKQLEEGLAQVRQTKKCLYCEYEYDPEAIEHSGQALQGFCSTECAVEMKKMRAKEEINR
;
A
#
# COMPACT_ATOMS: atom_id res chain seq x y z
N MET A 1 22.77 28.35 -41.73
CA MET A 1 23.07 28.39 -40.29
C MET A 1 21.89 27.79 -39.54
N ASN A 2 21.91 26.50 -39.25
CA ASN A 2 20.90 25.82 -38.40
C ASN A 2 21.45 24.54 -37.73
N LEU A 3 22.75 24.26 -37.85
CA LEU A 3 23.41 23.09 -37.24
C LEU A 3 23.56 23.26 -35.72
N ASN A 4 23.93 24.46 -35.25
CA ASN A 4 24.07 24.73 -33.82
C ASN A 4 22.78 24.48 -33.02
N LYS A 5 21.61 24.81 -33.58
CA LYS A 5 20.33 24.52 -32.91
C LYS A 5 20.07 23.02 -32.83
N MET A 6 20.51 22.22 -33.78
CA MET A 6 20.26 20.78 -33.76
C MET A 6 21.20 20.07 -32.77
N GLU A 7 22.47 20.51 -32.70
CA GLU A 7 23.45 20.05 -31.71
C GLU A 7 23.11 20.47 -30.27
N ASP A 8 22.51 21.65 -30.10
CA ASP A 8 22.04 22.11 -28.78
C ASP A 8 20.82 21.28 -28.30
N TRP A 9 19.93 20.86 -29.21
CA TRP A 9 18.81 19.97 -28.88
C TRP A 9 19.25 18.53 -28.58
N GLU A 10 20.22 17.99 -29.33
CA GLU A 10 20.80 16.66 -29.02
C GLU A 10 21.46 16.65 -27.63
N LYS A 11 22.19 17.71 -27.28
CA LYS A 11 22.79 17.85 -25.94
C LYS A 11 21.76 18.02 -24.83
N GLU A 12 20.66 18.74 -25.08
CA GLU A 12 19.57 18.87 -24.11
C GLU A 12 18.86 17.53 -23.89
N VAL A 13 18.63 16.73 -24.93
CA VAL A 13 18.03 15.38 -24.81
C VAL A 13 18.96 14.38 -24.15
N ASP A 14 20.27 14.44 -24.42
CA ASP A 14 21.29 13.61 -23.76
C ASP A 14 21.53 14.02 -22.29
N SER A 15 21.17 15.26 -21.93
CA SER A 15 21.25 15.74 -20.54
C SER A 15 20.08 15.28 -19.68
N ILE A 16 19.01 14.74 -20.30
CA ILE A 16 17.90 14.13 -19.59
C ILE A 16 18.40 12.79 -19.04
N ASN A 17 18.47 12.69 -17.72
CA ASN A 17 18.74 11.43 -17.05
C ASN A 17 17.50 10.54 -17.11
N TRP A 18 17.29 9.89 -18.25
CA TRP A 18 16.16 9.00 -18.50
C TRP A 18 16.04 7.91 -17.42
N LYS A 19 17.15 7.50 -16.82
CA LYS A 19 17.14 6.51 -15.75
C LYS A 19 16.50 7.04 -14.47
N SER A 20 16.82 8.26 -14.05
CA SER A 20 16.19 8.85 -12.86
C SER A 20 14.71 9.16 -13.10
N MET A 21 14.34 9.60 -14.31
CA MET A 21 12.94 9.80 -14.65
C MET A 21 12.13 8.50 -14.63
N LEU A 22 12.72 7.37 -15.06
CA LEU A 22 12.06 6.06 -14.98
C LEU A 22 11.88 5.61 -13.52
N GLU A 23 12.93 5.76 -12.70
CA GLU A 23 12.85 5.44 -11.26
C GLU A 23 11.77 6.28 -10.55
N GLU A 24 11.67 7.57 -10.85
CA GLU A 24 10.62 8.46 -10.31
C GLU A 24 9.21 8.08 -10.77
N ILE A 25 9.05 7.59 -12.00
CA ILE A 25 7.77 7.13 -12.53
C ILE A 25 7.35 5.82 -11.85
N ASP A 26 8.30 4.90 -11.65
CA ASP A 26 8.05 3.62 -11.00
C ASP A 26 7.66 3.84 -9.53
N GLU A 27 8.37 4.71 -8.80
CA GLU A 27 8.02 5.08 -7.41
C GLU A 27 6.62 5.72 -7.33
N ALA A 28 6.31 6.65 -8.24
CA ALA A 28 4.99 7.28 -8.29
C ALA A 28 3.86 6.29 -8.61
N LEU A 29 4.12 5.27 -9.44
CA LEU A 29 3.15 4.21 -9.71
C LEU A 29 2.87 3.37 -8.46
N LEU A 30 3.90 3.02 -7.71
CA LEU A 30 3.76 2.26 -6.47
C LEU A 30 3.04 3.05 -5.37
N ASP A 31 3.30 4.35 -5.26
CA ASP A 31 2.55 5.21 -4.34
C ASP A 31 1.08 5.33 -4.74
N ASN A 32 0.77 5.35 -6.04
CA ASN A 32 -0.62 5.32 -6.49
C ASN A 32 -1.32 4.00 -6.12
N LEU A 33 -0.63 2.86 -6.27
CA LEU A 33 -1.13 1.55 -5.81
C LEU A 33 -1.43 1.58 -4.32
N ALA A 34 -0.52 2.11 -3.51
CA ALA A 34 -0.71 2.23 -2.08
C ALA A 34 -1.94 3.05 -1.74
N VAL A 35 -2.10 4.22 -2.37
CA VAL A 35 -3.24 5.11 -2.17
C VAL A 35 -4.55 4.46 -2.60
N GLU A 36 -4.57 3.72 -3.71
CA GLU A 36 -5.74 2.98 -4.17
C GLU A 36 -6.20 1.93 -3.15
N ILE A 37 -5.25 1.17 -2.59
CA ILE A 37 -5.54 0.17 -1.57
C ILE A 37 -5.97 0.82 -0.25
N GLY A 38 -5.43 1.99 0.07
CA GLY A 38 -5.81 2.79 1.24
C GLY A 38 -4.65 3.14 2.17
N PHE A 39 -3.41 3.00 1.73
CA PHE A 39 -2.19 3.37 2.45
C PHE A 39 -1.64 4.72 1.98
N ARG A 40 -0.80 5.36 2.79
CA ARG A 40 -0.23 6.67 2.43
C ARG A 40 0.92 6.55 1.44
N THR A 41 1.77 5.55 1.63
CA THR A 41 2.98 5.32 0.83
C THR A 41 3.13 3.85 0.54
N TYR A 42 3.88 3.53 -0.50
CA TYR A 42 4.21 2.15 -0.86
C TYR A 42 4.87 1.39 0.29
N GLU A 43 5.79 2.00 1.03
CA GLU A 43 6.48 1.32 2.14
C GLU A 43 5.50 0.88 3.22
N GLN A 44 4.48 1.71 3.51
CA GLN A 44 3.46 1.33 4.49
C GLN A 44 2.61 0.16 4.02
N LEU A 45 2.28 0.11 2.72
CA LEU A 45 1.57 -1.02 2.14
C LEU A 45 2.44 -2.29 2.20
N GLU A 46 3.72 -2.19 1.84
CA GLU A 46 4.65 -3.30 1.83
C GLU A 46 4.89 -3.86 3.25
N GLU A 47 5.08 -2.98 4.25
CA GLU A 47 5.33 -3.37 5.65
C GLU A 47 4.19 -4.18 6.28
N VAL A 48 2.94 -3.95 5.86
CA VAL A 48 1.77 -4.66 6.40
C VAL A 48 1.33 -5.85 5.55
N SER A 49 1.95 -6.03 4.39
CA SER A 49 1.58 -7.06 3.45
C SER A 49 2.48 -8.28 3.62
N GLU A 50 1.89 -9.46 3.42
CA GLU A 50 2.63 -10.72 3.44
C GLU A 50 2.85 -11.20 2.01
N LEU A 51 4.09 -11.57 1.70
CA LEU A 51 4.46 -12.15 0.41
C LEU A 51 3.93 -13.59 0.30
N VAL A 52 3.21 -13.88 -0.77
CA VAL A 52 2.69 -15.22 -1.07
C VAL A 52 3.57 -15.94 -2.09
N VAL A 53 3.79 -15.36 -3.26
CA VAL A 53 4.52 -15.99 -4.39
C VAL A 53 4.80 -14.97 -5.50
N ASP A 54 5.97 -15.04 -6.15
CA ASP A 54 6.29 -14.22 -7.35
C ASP A 54 5.89 -12.75 -7.23
N ASP A 55 6.24 -12.12 -6.10
CA ASP A 55 5.92 -10.73 -5.76
C ASP A 55 4.42 -10.42 -5.65
N TYR A 56 3.56 -11.44 -5.54
CA TYR A 56 2.19 -11.26 -5.11
C TYR A 56 2.10 -11.22 -3.60
N TYR A 57 1.48 -10.15 -3.14
CA TYR A 57 1.29 -9.82 -1.74
C TYR A 57 -0.19 -9.91 -1.36
N ILE A 58 -0.42 -10.09 -0.06
CA ILE A 58 -1.73 -9.98 0.56
C ILE A 58 -1.72 -9.03 1.73
N CYS A 59 -2.83 -8.32 1.93
CA CYS A 59 -3.09 -7.59 3.17
C CYS A 59 -4.55 -7.69 3.59
N HIS A 60 -4.81 -7.52 4.89
CA HIS A 60 -6.15 -7.57 5.47
C HIS A 60 -6.54 -6.18 5.99
N LEU A 61 -7.56 -5.59 5.37
CA LEU A 61 -7.98 -4.21 5.59
C LEU A 61 -8.83 -4.04 6.85
N SER A 62 -8.93 -2.81 7.34
CA SER A 62 -9.73 -2.48 8.53
C SER A 62 -11.22 -2.76 8.38
N ASP A 63 -11.73 -2.81 7.15
CA ASP A 63 -13.12 -3.13 6.84
C ASP A 63 -13.39 -4.65 6.71
N GLY A 64 -12.36 -5.47 6.87
CA GLY A 64 -12.42 -6.93 6.81
C GLY A 64 -12.21 -7.52 5.42
N ARG A 65 -11.98 -6.69 4.39
CA ARG A 65 -11.62 -7.16 3.05
C ARG A 65 -10.16 -7.58 3.00
N TRP A 66 -9.88 -8.55 2.15
CA TRP A 66 -8.54 -8.97 1.79
C TRP A 66 -8.18 -8.42 0.43
N VAL A 67 -6.92 -8.07 0.24
CA VAL A 67 -6.40 -7.55 -1.02
C VAL A 67 -5.30 -8.46 -1.53
N TRP A 68 -5.36 -8.77 -2.81
CA TRP A 68 -4.32 -9.46 -3.56
C TRP A 68 -3.72 -8.49 -4.57
N TRP A 69 -2.42 -8.25 -4.52
CA TRP A 69 -1.78 -7.22 -5.33
C TRP A 69 -0.35 -7.61 -5.70
N ASN A 70 0.17 -7.00 -6.78
CA ASN A 70 1.53 -7.22 -7.25
C ASN A 70 2.10 -5.89 -7.80
N PRO A 71 3.22 -5.39 -7.27
CA PRO A 71 3.79 -4.11 -7.68
C PRO A 71 4.22 -4.11 -9.15
N ASN A 72 4.69 -5.25 -9.66
CA ASN A 72 5.20 -5.38 -11.03
C ASN A 72 4.08 -5.48 -12.07
N GLU A 73 2.89 -5.91 -11.68
CA GLU A 73 1.74 -6.03 -12.59
C GLU A 73 0.77 -4.85 -12.54
N TYR A 74 0.90 -3.96 -11.55
CA TYR A 74 -0.04 -2.87 -11.30
C TYR A 74 -0.26 -1.93 -12.50
N ALA A 75 0.77 -1.73 -13.33
CA ALA A 75 0.62 -0.96 -14.57
C ALA A 75 -0.40 -1.55 -15.56
N THR A 76 -0.79 -2.81 -15.39
CA THR A 76 -1.68 -3.55 -16.30
C THR A 76 -2.83 -4.26 -15.60
N LYS A 77 -2.79 -4.42 -14.28
CA LYS A 77 -3.76 -5.17 -13.50
C LYS A 77 -3.99 -4.52 -12.14
N ASP A 78 -5.24 -4.17 -11.88
CA ASP A 78 -5.66 -3.59 -10.60
C ASP A 78 -5.61 -4.64 -9.46
N PRO A 79 -5.49 -4.20 -8.19
CA PRO A 79 -5.62 -5.07 -7.03
C PRO A 79 -6.98 -5.79 -6.99
N GLU A 80 -6.98 -7.04 -6.55
CA GLU A 80 -8.19 -7.83 -6.39
C GLU A 80 -8.64 -7.84 -4.93
N TYR A 81 -9.95 -7.63 -4.69
CA TYR A 81 -10.52 -7.52 -3.35
C TYR A 81 -11.46 -8.67 -3.06
N PHE A 82 -11.35 -9.24 -1.86
CA PHE A 82 -12.14 -10.38 -1.39
C PHE A 82 -12.81 -10.04 -0.06
N HIS A 83 -14.04 -10.50 0.17
CA HIS A 83 -14.84 -10.12 1.34
C HIS A 83 -14.67 -11.07 2.51
N SER A 84 -13.97 -12.19 2.31
CA SER A 84 -13.76 -13.18 3.35
C SER A 84 -12.45 -13.94 3.15
N LEU A 85 -11.98 -14.52 4.25
CA LEU A 85 -10.83 -15.42 4.26
C LEU A 85 -11.03 -16.62 3.32
N GLU A 86 -12.24 -17.17 3.25
CA GLU A 86 -12.54 -18.32 2.39
C GLU A 86 -12.45 -17.96 0.90
N GLU A 87 -12.91 -16.78 0.51
CA GLU A 87 -12.83 -16.30 -0.87
C GLU A 87 -11.38 -16.15 -1.34
N ILE A 88 -10.54 -15.46 -0.55
CA ILE A 88 -9.13 -15.27 -0.93
C ILE A 88 -8.35 -16.58 -0.88
N LYS A 89 -8.60 -17.44 0.11
CA LYS A 89 -7.97 -18.76 0.22
C LYS A 89 -8.26 -19.61 -1.01
N GLN A 90 -9.52 -19.66 -1.44
CA GLN A 90 -9.92 -20.41 -2.63
C GLN A 90 -9.31 -19.81 -3.90
N PHE A 91 -9.29 -18.48 -4.01
CA PHE A 91 -8.66 -17.79 -5.14
C PHE A 91 -7.17 -18.14 -5.27
N ILE A 92 -6.40 -18.02 -4.19
CA ILE A 92 -4.96 -18.33 -4.19
C ILE A 92 -4.73 -19.82 -4.50
N ALA A 93 -5.56 -20.70 -3.94
CA ALA A 93 -5.51 -22.13 -4.21
C ALA A 93 -5.68 -22.46 -5.69
N ASP A 94 -6.67 -21.84 -6.33
CA ASP A 94 -6.96 -22.03 -7.74
C ASP A 94 -5.90 -21.36 -8.64
N PHE A 95 -5.44 -20.17 -8.28
CA PHE A 95 -4.41 -19.45 -9.01
C PHE A 95 -3.08 -20.22 -9.05
N LEU A 96 -2.67 -20.79 -7.91
CA LEU A 96 -1.40 -21.53 -7.77
C LEU A 96 -1.53 -23.03 -7.99
N GLN A 97 -2.74 -23.53 -8.22
CA GLN A 97 -3.04 -24.96 -8.36
C GLN A 97 -2.48 -25.77 -7.17
N LEU A 98 -2.79 -25.32 -5.95
CA LEU A 98 -2.22 -25.88 -4.72
C LEU A 98 -2.72 -27.30 -4.46
N ASP A 99 -1.81 -28.17 -4.03
CA ASP A 99 -2.14 -29.48 -3.48
C ASP A 99 -2.64 -29.37 -2.02
N PRO A 100 -3.24 -30.44 -1.46
CA PRO A 100 -3.78 -30.40 -0.10
C PRO A 100 -2.78 -30.07 1.01
N GLU A 101 -1.49 -30.35 0.81
CA GLU A 101 -0.45 -30.03 1.80
C GLU A 101 -0.16 -28.52 1.79
N LYS A 102 0.00 -27.93 0.60
CA LYS A 102 0.18 -26.49 0.42
C LYS A 102 -1.06 -25.69 0.82
N MET A 103 -2.25 -26.26 0.67
CA MET A 103 -3.49 -25.64 1.19
C MET A 103 -3.44 -25.41 2.70
N LYS A 104 -2.89 -26.36 3.45
CA LYS A 104 -2.73 -26.21 4.91
C LYS A 104 -1.73 -25.12 5.26
N GLN A 105 -0.63 -25.04 4.51
CA GLN A 105 0.39 -23.99 4.69
C GLN A 105 -0.19 -22.60 4.38
N LEU A 106 -0.98 -22.48 3.31
CA LEU A 106 -1.69 -21.24 2.98
C LEU A 106 -2.63 -20.83 4.11
N GLU A 107 -3.42 -21.75 4.65
CA GLU A 107 -4.33 -21.47 5.76
C GLU A 107 -3.57 -21.01 7.02
N GLU A 108 -2.47 -21.66 7.36
CA GLU A 108 -1.59 -21.27 8.47
C GLU A 108 -0.92 -19.89 8.24
N GLY A 109 -0.55 -19.57 7.00
CA GLY A 109 -0.02 -18.26 6.63
C GLY A 109 -1.06 -17.16 6.72
N LEU A 110 -2.25 -17.37 6.13
CA LEU A 110 -3.35 -16.41 6.16
C LEU A 110 -3.81 -16.11 7.60
N ALA A 111 -3.76 -17.10 8.50
CA ALA A 111 -4.11 -16.89 9.90
C ALA A 111 -3.14 -15.96 10.65
N GLN A 112 -1.94 -15.73 10.12
CA GLN A 112 -0.92 -14.83 10.68
C GLN A 112 -1.00 -13.41 10.12
N VAL A 113 -1.69 -13.22 8.99
CA VAL A 113 -1.84 -11.91 8.36
C VAL A 113 -2.67 -11.00 9.26
N ARG A 114 -2.08 -9.86 9.60
CA ARG A 114 -2.67 -8.92 10.55
C ARG A 114 -3.71 -8.06 9.88
N GLN A 115 -4.80 -7.82 10.59
CA GLN A 115 -5.79 -6.84 10.17
C GLN A 115 -5.31 -5.43 10.51
N THR A 116 -5.25 -4.58 9.51
CA THR A 116 -4.95 -3.16 9.66
C THR A 116 -6.08 -2.39 10.33
N LYS A 117 -5.83 -1.13 10.67
CA LYS A 117 -6.84 -0.18 11.16
C LYS A 117 -6.84 1.08 10.34
N LYS A 118 -8.02 1.72 10.24
CA LYS A 118 -8.17 3.02 9.60
C LYS A 118 -7.93 4.15 10.58
N CYS A 119 -7.09 5.12 10.21
CA CYS A 119 -6.84 6.32 11.01
C CYS A 119 -8.08 7.24 11.03
N LEU A 120 -8.51 7.67 12.22
CA LEU A 120 -9.67 8.54 12.40
C LEU A 120 -9.50 9.97 11.89
N TYR A 121 -8.27 10.36 11.53
CA TYR A 121 -7.97 11.71 11.02
C TYR A 121 -7.64 11.72 9.53
N CYS A 122 -6.63 10.94 9.12
CA CYS A 122 -6.18 10.93 7.71
C CYS A 122 -6.84 9.84 6.87
N GLU A 123 -7.67 8.98 7.47
CA GLU A 123 -8.42 7.92 6.80
C GLU A 123 -7.57 6.85 6.08
N TYR A 124 -6.25 6.88 6.20
CA TYR A 124 -5.37 5.82 5.70
C TYR A 124 -5.32 4.61 6.66
N GLU A 125 -5.10 3.44 6.08
CA GLU A 125 -4.79 2.19 6.77
C GLU A 125 -3.42 2.26 7.44
N TYR A 126 -3.28 1.57 8.57
CA TYR A 126 -2.01 1.46 9.29
C TYR A 126 -1.94 0.15 10.09
N ASP A 127 -0.73 -0.33 10.37
CA ASP A 127 -0.51 -1.44 11.30
C ASP A 127 -0.71 -0.97 12.75
N PRO A 128 -1.73 -1.47 13.47
CA PRO A 128 -1.92 -1.14 14.88
C PRO A 128 -0.76 -1.58 15.77
N GLU A 129 -0.08 -2.69 15.45
CA GLU A 129 1.00 -3.20 16.29
C GLU A 129 2.25 -2.32 16.19
N ALA A 130 2.63 -1.85 15.00
CA ALA A 130 3.73 -0.89 14.83
C ALA A 130 3.60 0.33 15.74
N ILE A 131 2.37 0.83 15.94
CA ILE A 131 2.08 1.96 16.82
C ILE A 131 2.14 1.58 18.30
N GLU A 132 1.62 0.42 18.69
CA GLU A 132 1.67 -0.04 20.09
C GLU A 132 3.11 -0.23 20.59
N HIS A 133 4.00 -0.73 19.74
CA HIS A 133 5.43 -0.90 20.07
C HIS A 133 6.18 0.42 20.23
N SER A 134 5.67 1.52 19.66
CA SER A 134 6.26 2.86 19.83
C SER A 134 6.02 3.48 21.23
N GLY A 135 5.24 2.82 22.09
CA GLY A 135 4.92 3.29 23.44
C GLY A 135 3.93 4.46 23.47
N GLN A 136 3.43 4.89 22.31
CA GLN A 136 2.40 5.91 22.16
C GLN A 136 1.07 5.21 21.85
N ALA A 137 0.30 4.88 22.88
CA ALA A 137 -1.06 4.36 22.69
C ALA A 137 -1.96 5.44 22.07
N LEU A 138 -1.96 5.52 20.74
CA LEU A 138 -2.73 6.45 19.94
C LEU A 138 -4.00 5.76 19.47
N GLN A 139 -5.01 5.72 20.34
CA GLN A 139 -6.29 5.06 20.02
C GLN A 139 -6.89 5.62 18.72
N GLY A 140 -6.87 4.80 17.66
CA GLY A 140 -7.46 5.13 16.36
C GLY A 140 -6.65 6.09 15.48
N PHE A 141 -5.37 6.34 15.77
CA PHE A 141 -4.54 7.21 14.95
C PHE A 141 -3.21 6.55 14.57
N CYS A 142 -2.79 6.74 13.33
CA CYS A 142 -1.52 6.23 12.81
C CYS A 142 -0.28 7.03 13.26
N SER A 143 -0.48 8.18 13.92
CA SER A 143 0.62 9.04 14.39
C SER A 143 0.15 10.05 15.44
N THR A 144 1.10 10.56 16.23
CA THR A 144 0.83 11.62 17.22
C THR A 144 0.35 12.89 16.53
N GLU A 145 0.88 13.22 15.36
CA GLU A 145 0.46 14.35 14.54
C GLU A 145 -1.03 14.25 14.21
N CYS A 146 -1.49 13.08 13.72
CA CYS A 146 -2.90 12.85 13.43
C CYS A 146 -3.79 13.00 14.67
N ALA A 147 -3.35 12.49 15.82
CA ALA A 147 -4.10 12.64 17.08
C ALA A 147 -4.17 14.10 17.56
N VAL A 148 -3.10 14.87 17.39
CA VAL A 148 -3.04 16.30 17.75
C VAL A 148 -3.91 17.14 16.84
N GLU A 149 -3.86 16.93 15.52
CA GLU A 149 -4.67 17.68 14.57
C GLU A 149 -6.17 17.40 14.75
N MET A 150 -6.56 16.15 15.02
CA MET A 150 -7.95 15.83 15.32
C MET A 150 -8.47 16.56 16.57
N LYS A 151 -7.65 16.70 17.61
CA LYS A 151 -8.00 17.48 18.81
C LYS A 151 -8.17 18.97 18.51
N LYS A 152 -7.28 19.55 17.69
CA LYS A 152 -7.39 20.96 17.27
C LYS A 152 -8.64 21.22 16.43
N MET A 153 -8.98 20.30 15.53
CA MET A 153 -10.18 20.39 14.70
C MET A 153 -11.45 20.41 15.56
N ARG A 154 -11.59 19.44 16.48
CA ARG A 154 -12.75 19.37 17.40
C ARG A 154 -12.88 20.62 18.27
N ALA A 155 -11.77 21.13 18.81
CA ALA A 155 -11.78 22.35 19.63
C ALA A 155 -12.25 23.59 18.84
N LYS A 156 -11.92 23.70 17.54
CA LYS A 156 -12.42 24.78 16.68
C LYS A 156 -13.92 24.67 16.40
N GLU A 157 -14.43 23.45 16.23
CA GLU A 157 -15.85 23.20 16.00
C GLU A 157 -16.71 23.52 17.24
N GLU A 158 -16.20 23.26 18.44
CA GLU A 158 -16.86 23.61 19.71
C GLU A 158 -16.92 25.12 19.95
N ILE A 159 -15.91 25.88 19.51
CA ILE A 159 -15.88 27.36 19.61
C ILE A 159 -16.88 28.01 18.64
N ASN A 160 -17.18 27.36 17.51
CA ASN A 160 -18.08 27.88 16.48
C ASN A 160 -19.54 27.39 16.63
N ARG A 161 -19.86 26.65 17.70
CA ARG A 161 -21.21 26.23 18.09
C ARG A 161 -21.79 27.13 19.18
#